data_AF-A0A842WY45-F1
#
_entry.id   AF-A0A842WY45-F1
#
_cell.length_a   1.000
_cell.length_b   1.000
_cell.length_c   1.000
_cell.angle_alpha   90.00
_cell.angle_beta   90.00
_cell.angle_gamma   90.00
#
_symmetry.space_group_name_H-M   'P 1'
#
loop_
_entity.id
_entity.type
_entity.pdbx_description
1 polymer ?
#
loop_
_entity_poly.entity_id
_entity_poly.type
_entity_poly.pdbx_seq_one_letter_code
_entity_poly.pdbx_strand_id
1 'polypeptide(L)'
;MPKSMHVIWWDNKLGPSVGRSYPEEIVLTTEEAVVIFMGHGANMESEIGYTKLKRGLVVSYLDSPICIAVVIKDDEDTAIIERNLMRLVPHLNFNTEDWETEIRRAYNTLNELIQETTGDELLTNPNVKTLITDLIEGRIEKIRPKSILKSIIRYPEASNYLGNDEEEVARMLEDLEKEGVLQRKTYGRVISCRQCGGHEVEFKLLCPKCESEKLHNVYNIYCPECSKQTHVVIVDELSEVICTACRDPVKVSELSVIDVESLCNECGAASADPKIVFFCALCEKRLKITDLLGGTGLAYEPTPEFTPEEK
;
A
#
# COMPACT_ATOMS: atom_id res chain seq x y z
N MET A 1 17.87 -15.95 -8.77
CA MET A 1 18.32 -15.22 -9.96
C MET A 1 17.26 -15.27 -11.04
N PRO A 2 16.93 -14.10 -11.64
CA PRO A 2 16.08 -13.99 -12.82
C PRO A 2 16.41 -15.03 -13.88
N LYS A 3 15.41 -15.78 -14.34
CA LYS A 3 15.52 -16.65 -15.52
C LYS A 3 15.31 -15.87 -16.81
N SER A 4 14.36 -14.93 -16.77
CA SER A 4 13.97 -14.11 -17.90
C SER A 4 13.18 -12.90 -17.43
N MET A 5 13.24 -11.81 -18.19
CA MET A 5 12.43 -10.62 -18.01
C MET A 5 11.64 -10.35 -19.28
N HIS A 6 10.39 -9.92 -19.14
CA HIS A 6 9.44 -9.75 -20.22
C HIS A 6 8.75 -8.40 -20.13
N VAL A 7 8.48 -7.80 -21.28
CA VAL A 7 7.61 -6.65 -21.44
C VAL A 7 6.27 -7.16 -21.95
N ILE A 8 5.18 -6.72 -21.35
CA ILE A 8 3.81 -7.08 -21.75
C ILE A 8 3.01 -5.79 -21.88
N TRP A 9 2.28 -5.61 -22.96
CA TRP A 9 1.44 -4.43 -23.19
C TRP A 9 -0.03 -4.77 -23.06
N TRP A 10 -0.79 -3.95 -22.34
CA TRP A 10 -2.23 -4.07 -22.23
C TRP A 10 -2.95 -3.20 -23.25
N ASP A 11 -3.76 -3.81 -24.10
CA ASP A 11 -4.72 -3.11 -24.96
C ASP A 11 -6.14 -3.32 -24.42
N ASN A 12 -6.89 -2.23 -24.20
CA ASN A 12 -8.23 -2.30 -23.62
C ASN A 12 -9.28 -3.00 -24.51
N LYS A 13 -8.99 -3.25 -25.78
CA LYS A 13 -9.87 -3.95 -26.73
C LYS A 13 -9.39 -5.36 -27.03
N LEU A 14 -8.07 -5.59 -27.08
CA LEU A 14 -7.46 -6.84 -27.51
C LEU A 14 -6.89 -7.68 -26.35
N GLY A 15 -6.73 -7.09 -25.17
CA GLY A 15 -6.12 -7.73 -24.00
C GLY A 15 -4.58 -7.62 -24.03
N PRO A 16 -3.88 -8.48 -23.27
CA PRO A 16 -2.43 -8.38 -23.15
C PRO A 16 -1.73 -8.94 -24.40
N SER A 17 -0.71 -8.21 -24.85
CA SER A 17 0.21 -8.65 -25.90
C SER A 17 1.59 -8.85 -25.29
N VAL A 18 2.16 -10.04 -25.54
CA VAL A 18 3.53 -10.35 -25.09
C VAL A 18 4.49 -9.59 -25.99
N GLY A 19 5.34 -8.81 -25.36
CA GLY A 19 6.21 -7.88 -26.02
C GLY A 19 7.59 -8.43 -26.34
N ARG A 20 8.61 -7.80 -25.76
CA ARG A 20 10.00 -8.26 -25.85
C ARG A 20 10.37 -9.02 -24.60
N SER A 21 11.27 -9.98 -24.73
CA SER A 21 11.80 -10.76 -23.62
C SER A 21 13.31 -10.84 -23.70
N TYR A 22 13.92 -11.07 -22.55
CA TYR A 22 15.33 -11.40 -22.45
C TYR A 22 15.55 -12.47 -21.37
N PRO A 23 16.28 -13.56 -21.66
CA PRO A 23 16.79 -13.97 -22.98
C PRO A 23 15.68 -14.17 -24.03
N GLU A 24 15.96 -13.89 -25.29
CA GLU A 24 14.96 -13.85 -26.39
C GLU A 24 14.31 -15.22 -26.66
N GLU A 25 14.98 -16.31 -26.29
CA GLU A 25 14.49 -17.66 -26.49
C GLU A 25 13.37 -18.03 -25.51
N ILE A 26 13.24 -17.28 -24.43
CA ILE A 26 12.22 -17.49 -23.41
C ILE A 26 11.12 -16.48 -23.65
N VAL A 27 10.00 -16.94 -24.20
CA VAL A 27 8.83 -16.11 -24.49
C VAL A 27 7.64 -16.59 -23.66
N LEU A 28 6.83 -15.64 -23.18
CA LEU A 28 5.56 -15.93 -22.54
C LEU A 28 4.47 -16.21 -23.58
N THR A 29 3.53 -17.06 -23.22
CA THR A 29 2.27 -17.20 -23.96
C THR A 29 1.32 -16.06 -23.60
N THR A 30 0.35 -15.78 -24.48
CA THR A 30 -0.74 -14.83 -24.18
C THR A 30 -1.51 -15.22 -22.92
N GLU A 31 -1.72 -16.53 -22.69
CA GLU A 31 -2.37 -17.03 -21.48
C GLU A 31 -1.57 -16.69 -20.21
N GLU A 32 -0.25 -16.92 -20.23
CA GLU A 32 0.63 -16.56 -19.11
C GLU A 32 0.63 -15.04 -18.87
N ALA A 33 0.60 -14.23 -19.93
CA ALA A 33 0.50 -12.78 -19.82
C ALA A 33 -0.80 -12.32 -19.16
N VAL A 34 -1.95 -12.93 -19.49
CA VAL A 34 -3.23 -12.65 -18.81
C VAL A 34 -3.12 -12.94 -17.32
N VAL A 35 -2.58 -14.09 -16.94
CA VAL A 35 -2.44 -14.47 -15.53
C VAL A 35 -1.53 -13.49 -14.78
N ILE A 36 -0.44 -13.03 -15.42
CA ILE A 36 0.46 -12.03 -14.84
C ILE A 36 -0.29 -10.72 -14.55
N PHE A 37 -1.07 -10.20 -15.50
CA PHE A 37 -1.88 -9.00 -15.29
C PHE A 37 -2.93 -9.19 -14.17
N MET A 38 -3.55 -10.36 -14.08
CA MET A 38 -4.47 -10.68 -12.97
C MET A 38 -3.76 -10.69 -11.60
N GLY A 39 -2.44 -10.91 -11.58
CA GLY A 39 -1.61 -10.80 -10.37
C GLY A 39 -1.55 -9.40 -9.77
N HIS A 40 -1.97 -8.36 -10.50
CA HIS A 40 -2.02 -6.96 -10.05
C HIS A 40 -3.38 -6.55 -9.43
N GLY A 41 -4.27 -7.52 -9.18
CA GLY A 41 -5.61 -7.27 -8.65
C GLY A 41 -6.68 -7.29 -9.74
N ALA A 42 -7.95 -7.39 -9.31
CA ALA A 42 -9.08 -7.56 -10.24
C ALA A 42 -9.28 -6.35 -11.17
N ASN A 43 -8.87 -5.15 -10.74
CA ASN A 43 -8.88 -3.92 -11.52
C ASN A 43 -7.47 -3.41 -11.85
N MET A 44 -6.43 -4.25 -11.67
CA MET A 44 -5.03 -3.88 -11.89
C MET A 44 -4.57 -2.68 -11.05
N GLU A 45 -5.09 -2.57 -9.83
CA GLU A 45 -4.84 -1.46 -8.92
C GLU A 45 -3.46 -1.51 -8.23
N SER A 46 -2.79 -2.66 -8.22
CA SER A 46 -1.49 -2.83 -7.59
C SER A 46 -0.35 -2.63 -8.59
N GLU A 47 0.64 -1.82 -8.24
CA GLU A 47 1.85 -1.65 -9.06
C GLU A 47 2.70 -2.93 -9.09
N ILE A 48 2.68 -3.74 -8.02
CA ILE A 48 3.42 -5.00 -7.93
C ILE A 48 2.46 -6.19 -7.96
N GLY A 49 2.80 -7.20 -8.75
CA GLY A 49 2.03 -8.43 -8.90
C GLY A 49 2.88 -9.67 -8.65
N TYR A 50 2.24 -10.72 -8.11
CA TYR A 50 2.84 -12.02 -7.87
C TYR A 50 2.04 -13.10 -8.56
N THR A 51 2.69 -13.89 -9.40
CA THR A 51 2.02 -14.92 -10.18
C THR A 51 2.83 -16.22 -10.18
N LYS A 52 2.15 -17.36 -10.03
CA LYS A 52 2.76 -18.67 -10.19
C LYS A 52 2.45 -19.24 -11.57
N LEU A 53 3.47 -19.41 -12.39
CA LEU A 53 3.39 -20.08 -13.70
C LEU A 53 3.95 -21.51 -13.61
N LYS A 54 3.69 -22.33 -14.62
CA LYS A 54 4.28 -23.68 -14.72
C LYS A 54 5.82 -23.67 -14.80
N ARG A 55 6.40 -22.56 -15.27
CA ARG A 55 7.85 -22.38 -15.45
C ARG A 55 8.56 -21.69 -14.27
N GLY A 56 7.80 -21.33 -13.24
CA GLY A 56 8.30 -20.71 -12.01
C GLY A 56 7.41 -19.57 -11.51
N LEU A 57 7.89 -18.86 -10.50
CA LEU A 57 7.24 -17.67 -9.96
C LEU A 57 7.56 -16.45 -10.82
N VAL A 58 6.64 -15.49 -10.82
CA VAL A 58 6.76 -14.22 -11.51
C VAL A 58 6.52 -13.09 -10.52
N VAL A 59 7.46 -12.16 -10.48
CA VAL A 59 7.30 -10.84 -9.85
C VAL A 59 7.16 -9.84 -10.98
N SER A 60 6.07 -9.10 -11.01
CA SER A 60 5.78 -8.13 -12.06
C SER A 60 5.56 -6.73 -11.51
N TYR A 61 5.94 -5.73 -12.31
CA TYR A 61 5.66 -4.32 -12.08
C TYR A 61 4.78 -3.79 -13.21
N LEU A 62 3.72 -3.06 -12.87
CA LEU A 62 2.75 -2.51 -13.80
C LEU A 62 2.81 -0.98 -13.76
N ASP A 63 3.21 -0.39 -14.89
CA ASP A 63 3.04 1.03 -15.21
C ASP A 63 2.16 1.11 -16.46
N SER A 64 0.85 1.14 -16.24
CA SER A 64 -0.16 0.96 -17.29
C SER A 64 0.09 1.91 -18.49
N PRO A 65 0.16 1.39 -19.73
CA PRO A 65 -0.28 0.06 -20.16
C PRO A 65 0.81 -1.03 -20.18
N ILE A 66 1.98 -0.77 -19.60
CA ILE A 66 3.18 -1.62 -19.71
C ILE A 66 3.41 -2.41 -18.42
N CYS A 67 3.63 -3.71 -18.54
CA CYS A 67 3.99 -4.58 -17.44
C CYS A 67 5.38 -5.19 -17.69
N ILE A 68 6.26 -5.09 -16.70
CA ILE A 68 7.56 -5.76 -16.67
C ILE A 68 7.43 -6.99 -15.78
N ALA A 69 7.63 -8.18 -16.34
CA ALA A 69 7.48 -9.44 -15.63
C ALA A 69 8.83 -10.16 -15.53
N VAL A 70 9.27 -10.47 -14.31
CA VAL A 70 10.50 -11.21 -14.03
C VAL A 70 10.16 -12.62 -13.59
N VAL A 71 10.59 -13.61 -14.39
CA VAL A 71 10.40 -15.03 -14.08
C VAL A 71 11.59 -15.54 -13.26
N ILE A 72 11.32 -16.21 -12.15
CA ILE A 72 12.31 -16.84 -11.27
C ILE A 72 11.99 -18.32 -11.03
N LYS A 73 12.83 -19.03 -10.26
CA LYS A 73 12.52 -20.42 -9.84
C LYS A 73 11.54 -20.42 -8.66
N ASP A 74 10.88 -21.56 -8.44
CA ASP A 74 9.89 -21.71 -7.37
C ASP A 74 10.48 -21.65 -5.95
N ASP A 75 11.79 -21.88 -5.81
CA ASP A 75 12.53 -21.90 -4.55
C ASP A 75 13.25 -20.58 -4.23
N GLU A 76 13.06 -19.55 -5.05
CA GLU A 76 13.74 -18.26 -4.89
C GLU A 76 12.89 -17.24 -4.13
N ASP A 77 13.57 -16.43 -3.31
CA ASP A 77 12.93 -15.36 -2.53
C ASP A 77 12.48 -14.21 -3.44
N THR A 78 11.17 -14.10 -3.61
CA THR A 78 10.48 -13.05 -4.37
C THR A 78 10.75 -11.65 -3.83
N ALA A 79 11.00 -11.50 -2.53
CA ALA A 79 11.20 -10.18 -1.89
C ALA A 79 12.51 -9.52 -2.34
N ILE A 80 13.56 -10.32 -2.60
CA ILE A 80 14.83 -9.82 -3.14
C ILE A 80 14.62 -9.27 -4.56
N ILE A 81 13.80 -9.95 -5.36
CA ILE A 81 13.49 -9.54 -6.74
C ILE A 81 12.64 -8.30 -6.73
N GLU A 82 11.55 -8.27 -5.96
CA GLU A 82 10.69 -7.09 -5.81
C GLU A 82 11.49 -5.85 -5.42
N ARG A 83 12.27 -5.94 -4.33
CA ARG A 83 13.07 -4.80 -3.83
C ARG A 83 14.00 -4.24 -4.90
N ASN A 84 14.69 -5.11 -5.64
CA ASN A 84 15.64 -4.68 -6.66
C ASN A 84 14.96 -4.25 -7.96
N LEU A 85 13.80 -4.84 -8.29
CA LEU A 85 12.95 -4.39 -9.39
C LEU A 85 12.45 -2.96 -9.12
N MET A 86 12.00 -2.67 -7.90
CA MET A 86 11.59 -1.31 -7.49
C MET A 86 12.73 -0.28 -7.56
N ARG A 87 13.98 -0.69 -7.42
CA ARG A 87 15.15 0.18 -7.62
C ARG A 87 15.47 0.39 -9.10
N LEU A 88 15.18 -0.60 -9.94
CA LEU A 88 15.43 -0.54 -11.37
C LEU A 88 14.38 0.31 -12.10
N VAL A 89 13.11 0.18 -11.73
CA VAL A 89 11.96 0.81 -12.40
C VAL A 89 12.15 2.31 -12.68
N PRO A 90 12.60 3.16 -11.73
CA PRO A 90 12.82 4.59 -12.00
C PRO A 90 13.86 4.88 -13.10
N HIS A 91 14.67 3.90 -13.46
CA HIS A 91 15.70 4.02 -14.49
C HIS A 91 15.28 3.39 -15.83
N LEU A 92 14.11 2.75 -15.90
CA LEU A 92 13.55 2.21 -17.13
C LEU A 92 12.95 3.32 -17.99
N ASN A 93 13.19 3.24 -19.29
CA ASN A 93 12.53 4.11 -20.26
C ASN A 93 11.30 3.43 -20.84
N PHE A 94 10.15 3.60 -20.18
CA PHE A 94 8.86 3.05 -20.63
C PHE A 94 8.36 3.64 -21.97
N ASN A 95 8.96 4.73 -22.47
CA ASN A 95 8.61 5.36 -23.73
C ASN A 95 9.57 5.00 -24.89
N THR A 96 10.46 4.02 -24.70
CA THR A 96 11.40 3.61 -25.75
C THR A 96 10.70 2.91 -26.91
N GLU A 97 11.20 3.11 -28.13
CA GLU A 97 10.83 2.30 -29.30
C GLU A 97 11.71 1.03 -29.41
N ASP A 98 12.93 1.07 -28.85
CA ASP A 98 13.88 -0.04 -28.83
C ASP A 98 13.80 -0.81 -27.49
N TRP A 99 12.73 -1.59 -27.36
CA TRP A 99 12.50 -2.43 -26.19
C TRP A 99 13.47 -3.60 -26.08
N GLU A 100 14.14 -3.99 -27.16
CA GLU A 100 15.08 -5.11 -27.16
C GLU A 100 16.38 -4.73 -26.42
N THR A 101 16.92 -3.55 -26.71
CA THR A 101 18.07 -3.02 -25.98
C THR A 101 17.70 -2.70 -24.54
N GLU A 102 16.52 -2.11 -24.31
CA GLU A 102 16.10 -1.68 -22.98
C GLU A 102 15.85 -2.87 -22.04
N ILE A 103 15.15 -3.92 -22.48
CA ILE A 103 14.86 -5.08 -21.62
C ILE A 103 16.13 -5.87 -21.29
N ARG A 104 17.09 -5.92 -22.23
CA ARG A 104 18.41 -6.52 -22.02
C ARG A 104 19.22 -5.75 -20.98
N ARG A 105 19.26 -4.42 -21.10
CA ARG A 105 19.87 -3.53 -20.10
C ARG A 105 19.25 -3.74 -18.73
N ALA A 106 17.93 -3.67 -18.67
CA ALA A 106 17.13 -3.86 -17.45
C ALA A 106 17.44 -5.20 -16.77
N TYR A 107 17.46 -6.30 -17.53
CA TYR A 107 17.78 -7.63 -17.00
C TYR A 107 19.20 -7.72 -16.43
N ASN A 108 20.20 -7.14 -17.11
CA ASN A 108 21.57 -7.14 -16.63
C ASN A 108 21.72 -6.31 -15.35
N THR A 109 21.17 -5.11 -15.34
CA THR A 109 21.17 -4.24 -14.14
C THR A 109 20.44 -4.89 -12.97
N LEU A 110 19.31 -5.57 -13.21
CA LEU A 110 18.62 -6.31 -12.15
C LEU A 110 19.52 -7.41 -11.56
N ASN A 111 20.23 -8.16 -12.39
CA ASN A 111 21.15 -9.19 -11.92
C ASN A 111 22.31 -8.61 -11.11
N GLU A 112 22.87 -7.47 -11.54
CA GLU A 112 23.90 -6.73 -10.79
C GLU A 112 23.37 -6.29 -9.42
N LEU A 113 22.19 -5.65 -9.36
CA LEU A 113 21.56 -5.21 -8.11
C LEU A 113 21.28 -6.37 -7.14
N ILE A 114 20.90 -7.54 -7.67
CA ILE A 114 20.67 -8.74 -6.86
C ILE A 114 21.99 -9.27 -6.29
N GLN A 115 23.09 -9.18 -7.05
CA GLN A 115 24.41 -9.62 -6.59
C GLN A 115 25.06 -8.64 -5.61
N GLU A 116 24.87 -7.34 -5.79
CA GLU A 116 25.33 -6.30 -4.88
C GLU A 116 24.55 -6.33 -3.56
N THR A 117 23.24 -6.57 -3.58
CA THR A 117 22.45 -6.53 -2.34
C THR A 117 22.55 -7.80 -1.48
N THR A 118 23.76 -8.20 -1.11
CA THR A 118 24.06 -9.16 -0.04
C THR A 118 23.91 -8.49 1.34
N GLY A 119 23.65 -9.28 2.38
CA GLY A 119 23.53 -8.77 3.75
C GLY A 119 24.77 -8.00 4.22
N ASP A 120 25.94 -8.38 3.72
CA ASP A 120 27.21 -7.73 4.05
C ASP A 120 27.32 -6.32 3.46
N GLU A 121 26.86 -6.11 2.22
CA GLU A 121 26.85 -4.77 1.60
C GLU A 121 25.89 -3.81 2.31
N LEU A 122 24.73 -4.28 2.77
CA LEU A 122 23.81 -3.47 3.59
C LEU A 122 24.48 -3.01 4.88
N LEU A 123 25.27 -3.89 5.50
CA LEU A 123 26.05 -3.57 6.69
C LEU A 123 27.25 -2.67 6.37
N THR A 124 27.66 -2.45 5.12
CA THR A 124 28.70 -1.45 4.80
C THR A 124 28.17 -0.01 4.87
N ASN A 125 26.86 0.18 4.69
CA ASN A 125 26.23 1.50 4.73
C ASN A 125 26.38 2.13 6.14
N PRO A 126 27.02 3.32 6.28
CA PRO A 126 27.24 3.95 7.58
C PRO A 126 25.95 4.23 8.36
N ASN A 127 24.85 4.54 7.67
CA ASN A 127 23.56 4.81 8.30
C ASN A 127 22.94 3.53 8.86
N VAL A 128 23.07 2.41 8.13
CA VAL A 128 22.61 1.10 8.60
C VAL A 128 23.44 0.66 9.80
N LYS A 129 24.78 0.79 9.75
CA LYS A 129 25.64 0.51 10.91
C LYS A 129 25.22 1.30 12.14
N THR A 130 24.96 2.60 11.97
CA THR A 130 24.53 3.47 13.07
C THR A 130 23.20 3.02 13.65
N LEU A 131 22.19 2.78 12.82
CA LEU A 131 20.88 2.29 13.25
C LEU A 131 20.97 0.97 14.03
N ILE A 132 21.74 0.01 13.51
CA ILE A 132 21.93 -1.29 14.17
C ILE A 132 22.71 -1.15 15.47
N THR A 133 23.73 -0.29 15.51
CA THR A 133 24.49 -0.01 16.74
C THR A 133 23.58 0.62 17.79
N ASP A 134 22.74 1.58 17.41
CA ASP A 134 21.77 2.21 18.30
C ASP A 134 20.74 1.21 18.86
N LEU A 135 20.32 0.22 18.06
CA LEU A 135 19.45 -0.87 18.51
C LEU A 135 20.16 -1.80 19.50
N ILE A 136 21.38 -2.24 19.18
CA ILE A 136 22.16 -3.16 20.03
C ILE A 136 22.53 -2.49 21.36
N GLU A 137 22.93 -1.23 21.33
CA GLU A 137 23.31 -0.45 22.51
C GLU A 137 22.09 0.08 23.28
N GLY A 138 20.87 -0.19 22.80
CA GLY A 138 19.61 0.16 23.46
C GLY A 138 19.27 1.66 23.43
N ARG A 139 19.94 2.46 22.59
CA ARG A 139 19.54 3.85 22.31
C ARG A 139 18.18 3.91 21.62
N ILE A 140 17.90 2.93 20.76
CA ILE A 140 16.60 2.71 20.14
C ILE A 140 16.08 1.37 20.67
N GLU A 141 14.98 1.39 21.43
CA GLU A 141 14.43 0.15 21.99
C GLU A 141 13.84 -0.75 20.88
N LYS A 142 12.99 -0.18 20.02
CA LYS A 142 12.30 -0.87 18.92
C LYS A 142 11.97 0.11 17.80
N ILE A 143 12.09 -0.35 16.55
CA ILE A 143 11.55 0.36 15.39
C ILE A 143 10.06 0.03 15.30
N ARG A 144 9.20 1.04 15.26
CA ARG A 144 7.75 0.89 15.16
C ARG A 144 7.24 1.65 13.93
N PRO A 145 6.37 1.05 13.10
CA PRO A 145 5.72 1.78 12.03
C PRO A 145 4.74 2.82 12.60
N LYS A 146 4.55 3.93 11.87
CA LYS A 146 3.50 4.91 12.13
C LYS A 146 2.52 4.88 10.96
N SER A 147 1.28 4.45 11.23
CA SER A 147 0.20 4.44 10.23
C SER A 147 -0.47 5.81 10.19
N ILE A 148 -0.04 6.65 9.25
CA ILE A 148 -0.47 8.04 9.13
C ILE A 148 -1.58 8.17 8.09
N LEU A 149 -2.73 8.71 8.49
CA LEU A 149 -3.76 9.19 7.60
C LEU A 149 -3.47 10.66 7.26
N LYS A 150 -3.30 10.94 5.96
CA LYS A 150 -3.11 12.30 5.46
C LYS A 150 -4.44 12.85 4.96
N SER A 151 -4.82 14.02 5.49
CA SER A 151 -5.96 14.77 4.95
C SER A 151 -5.53 15.51 3.69
N ILE A 152 -5.76 14.91 2.52
CA ILE A 152 -5.47 15.53 1.21
C ILE A 152 -6.75 16.17 0.68
N ILE A 153 -6.68 17.46 0.30
CA ILE A 153 -7.79 18.18 -0.34
C ILE A 153 -7.67 17.98 -1.83
N ARG A 154 -8.73 17.51 -2.47
CA ARG A 154 -8.81 17.30 -3.92
C ARG A 154 -10.03 18.02 -4.48
N TYR A 155 -9.91 18.45 -5.74
CA TYR A 155 -11.00 19.05 -6.51
C TYR A 155 -11.23 18.25 -7.80
N PRO A 156 -11.84 17.04 -7.72
CA PRO A 156 -11.95 16.14 -8.87
C PRO A 156 -12.59 16.79 -10.11
N GLU A 157 -13.60 17.62 -9.90
CA GLU A 157 -14.28 18.36 -10.97
C GLU A 157 -13.34 19.33 -11.67
N ALA A 158 -12.48 20.03 -10.92
CA ALA A 158 -11.50 20.97 -11.48
C ALA A 158 -10.32 20.23 -12.14
N SER A 159 -9.88 19.11 -11.57
CA SER A 159 -8.81 18.27 -12.12
C SER A 159 -9.12 17.77 -13.54
N ASN A 160 -10.40 17.55 -13.86
CA ASN A 160 -10.81 17.19 -15.22
C ASN A 160 -10.48 18.28 -16.28
N TYR A 161 -10.30 19.53 -15.86
CA TYR A 161 -9.99 20.66 -16.75
C TYR A 161 -8.56 21.16 -16.62
N LEU A 162 -8.00 21.15 -15.41
CA LEU A 162 -6.71 21.74 -15.07
C LEU A 162 -5.58 20.70 -14.97
N GLY A 163 -5.91 19.40 -15.05
CA GLY A 163 -4.96 18.28 -14.97
C GLY A 163 -4.93 17.60 -13.60
N ASN A 164 -4.01 16.65 -13.44
CA ASN A 164 -3.95 15.75 -12.27
C ASN A 164 -3.00 16.24 -11.15
N ASP A 165 -2.32 17.37 -11.33
CA ASP A 165 -1.49 17.95 -10.27
C ASP A 165 -2.40 18.69 -9.27
N GLU A 166 -2.65 18.03 -8.14
CA GLU A 166 -3.55 18.52 -7.09
C GLU A 166 -3.11 19.87 -6.50
N GLU A 167 -1.80 20.11 -6.38
CA GLU A 167 -1.30 21.39 -5.88
C GLU A 167 -1.50 22.51 -6.89
N GLU A 168 -1.25 22.23 -8.18
CA GLU A 168 -1.46 23.20 -9.24
C GLU A 168 -2.94 23.53 -9.43
N VAL A 169 -3.82 22.53 -9.37
CA VAL A 169 -5.28 22.72 -9.39
C VAL A 169 -5.71 23.64 -8.25
N ALA A 170 -5.23 23.40 -7.03
CA ALA A 170 -5.55 24.25 -5.88
C ALA A 170 -5.05 25.69 -6.05
N ARG A 171 -3.80 25.87 -6.52
CA ARG A 171 -3.22 27.20 -6.81
C ARG A 171 -4.05 27.96 -7.85
N MET A 172 -4.42 27.31 -8.95
CA MET A 172 -5.24 27.93 -10.00
C MET A 172 -6.61 28.37 -9.48
N LEU A 173 -7.28 27.57 -8.64
CA LEU A 173 -8.55 27.95 -8.02
C LEU A 173 -8.41 29.16 -7.09
N GLU A 174 -7.32 29.24 -6.30
CA GLU A 174 -7.01 30.42 -5.49
C GLU A 174 -6.72 31.66 -6.34
N ASP A 175 -6.04 31.51 -7.46
CA ASP A 175 -5.74 32.65 -8.34
C ASP A 175 -7.01 33.15 -9.06
N LEU A 176 -7.89 32.24 -9.49
CA LEU A 176 -9.22 32.60 -10.01
C LEU A 176 -10.09 33.30 -8.96
N GLU A 177 -9.96 32.94 -7.67
CA GLU A 177 -10.60 33.67 -6.58
C GLU A 177 -10.03 35.09 -6.44
N LYS A 178 -8.70 35.23 -6.44
CA LYS A 178 -8.03 36.55 -6.34
C LYS A 178 -8.39 37.48 -7.48
N GLU A 179 -8.57 36.93 -8.69
CA GLU A 179 -9.01 37.67 -9.88
C GLU A 179 -10.53 37.94 -9.89
N GLY A 180 -11.26 37.48 -8.87
CA GLY A 180 -12.71 37.68 -8.74
C GLY A 180 -13.57 36.83 -9.67
N VAL A 181 -12.99 35.86 -10.37
CA VAL A 181 -13.72 34.91 -11.24
C VAL A 181 -14.52 33.92 -10.39
N LEU A 182 -13.90 33.45 -9.31
CA LEU A 182 -14.53 32.55 -8.34
C LEU A 182 -14.68 33.25 -6.98
N GLN A 183 -15.66 32.81 -6.21
CA GLN A 183 -15.77 33.08 -4.79
C GLN A 183 -15.59 31.78 -4.01
N ARG A 184 -14.85 31.81 -2.90
CA ARG A 184 -14.74 30.66 -2.00
C ARG A 184 -15.86 30.64 -0.96
N LYS A 185 -16.32 29.44 -0.61
CA LYS A 185 -17.18 29.17 0.55
C LYS A 185 -16.61 28.06 1.39
N THR A 186 -16.92 28.06 2.68
CA THR A 186 -16.56 26.97 3.58
C THR A 186 -17.29 25.69 3.18
N TYR A 187 -16.56 24.61 2.97
CA TYR A 187 -17.11 23.31 2.59
C TYR A 187 -16.45 22.18 3.37
N GLY A 188 -17.27 21.28 3.93
CA GLY A 188 -16.80 20.14 4.71
C GLY A 188 -15.98 20.53 5.96
N ARG A 189 -15.34 19.52 6.54
CA ARG A 189 -14.42 19.67 7.69
C ARG A 189 -13.08 19.05 7.36
N VAL A 190 -12.03 19.71 7.82
CA VAL A 190 -10.65 19.24 7.68
C VAL A 190 -10.10 19.01 9.08
N ILE A 191 -9.35 17.91 9.25
CA ILE A 191 -8.69 17.65 10.52
C ILE A 191 -7.51 18.62 10.65
N SER A 192 -7.44 19.34 11.75
CA SER A 192 -6.30 20.24 12.03
C SER A 192 -5.94 20.19 13.50
N CYS A 193 -4.68 19.85 13.76
CA CYS A 193 -4.12 19.89 15.10
C CYS A 193 -3.93 21.34 15.54
N ARG A 194 -4.72 21.79 16.52
CA ARG A 194 -4.61 23.16 17.07
C ARG A 194 -3.29 23.46 17.77
N GLN A 195 -2.45 22.45 17.97
CA GLN A 195 -1.19 22.57 18.70
C GLN A 195 0.00 22.84 17.79
N CYS A 196 -0.03 22.33 16.55
CA CYS A 196 1.06 22.50 15.59
C CYS A 196 0.61 22.87 14.17
N GLY A 197 -0.70 22.93 13.90
CA GLY A 197 -1.27 23.15 12.57
C GLY A 197 -1.32 21.92 11.67
N GLY A 198 -0.72 20.80 12.09
CA GLY A 198 -0.65 19.57 11.28
C GLY A 198 -2.00 18.99 10.90
N HIS A 199 -2.06 18.42 9.69
CA HIS A 199 -3.25 17.77 9.10
C HIS A 199 -3.12 16.25 9.01
N GLU A 200 -2.01 15.71 9.51
CA GLU A 200 -1.69 14.29 9.51
C GLU A 200 -2.08 13.67 10.85
N VAL A 201 -2.82 12.57 10.80
CA VAL A 201 -3.35 11.91 11.99
C VAL A 201 -3.04 10.43 12.03
N GLU A 202 -2.72 9.96 13.23
CA GLU A 202 -2.65 8.54 13.55
C GLU A 202 -3.90 8.18 14.35
N PHE A 203 -4.51 7.03 14.07
CA PHE A 203 -5.55 6.49 14.92
C PHE A 203 -5.04 5.27 15.68
N LYS A 204 -5.55 5.09 16.90
CA LYS A 204 -5.24 3.94 17.73
C LYS A 204 -6.52 3.34 18.31
N LEU A 205 -6.50 2.03 18.51
CA LEU A 205 -7.55 1.28 19.18
C LEU A 205 -7.13 1.05 20.63
N LEU A 206 -7.89 1.59 21.58
CA LEU A 206 -7.60 1.47 23.00
C LEU A 206 -8.66 0.62 23.70
N CYS A 207 -8.24 -0.13 24.73
CA CYS A 207 -9.17 -0.76 25.65
C CYS A 207 -10.02 0.32 26.35
N PRO A 208 -11.37 0.24 26.34
CA PRO A 208 -12.21 1.24 27.00
C PRO A 208 -12.06 1.23 28.53
N LYS A 209 -11.55 0.14 29.12
CA LYS A 209 -11.39 -0.01 30.58
C LYS A 209 -10.07 0.56 31.09
N CYS A 210 -8.95 0.33 30.40
CA CYS A 210 -7.62 0.73 30.87
C CYS A 210 -6.82 1.61 29.89
N GLU A 211 -7.39 1.97 28.75
CA GLU A 211 -6.74 2.73 27.67
C GLU A 211 -5.49 2.05 27.06
N SER A 212 -5.28 0.75 27.28
CA SER A 212 -4.18 -0.01 26.69
C SER A 212 -4.36 -0.25 25.18
N GLU A 213 -3.27 -0.15 24.43
CA GLU A 213 -3.20 -0.48 22.98
C GLU A 213 -3.08 -2.00 22.73
N LYS A 214 -2.84 -2.80 23.76
CA LYS A 214 -2.60 -4.25 23.62
C LYS A 214 -3.90 -5.02 23.53
N LEU A 215 -4.53 -4.96 22.37
CA LEU A 215 -5.74 -5.70 22.02
C LEU A 215 -5.41 -6.87 21.11
N HIS A 216 -6.12 -7.99 21.25
CA HIS A 216 -6.08 -9.10 20.29
C HIS A 216 -7.48 -9.63 20.06
N ASN A 217 -7.70 -10.22 18.88
CA ASN A 217 -9.00 -10.79 18.51
C ASN A 217 -9.05 -12.27 18.86
N VAL A 218 -10.16 -12.67 19.47
CA VAL A 218 -10.54 -14.05 19.71
C VAL A 218 -11.73 -14.35 18.82
N TYR A 219 -11.58 -15.36 17.97
CA TYR A 219 -12.58 -15.76 16.99
C TYR A 219 -13.42 -16.88 17.58
N ASN A 220 -14.72 -16.63 17.67
CA ASN A 220 -15.72 -17.63 17.98
C ASN A 220 -16.08 -18.35 16.67
N ILE A 221 -15.79 -19.63 16.59
CA ILE A 221 -15.93 -20.39 15.34
C ILE A 221 -16.72 -21.68 15.56
N TYR A 222 -17.33 -22.19 14.50
CA TYR A 222 -17.73 -23.60 14.41
C TYR A 222 -16.61 -24.42 13.79
N CYS A 223 -16.18 -25.47 14.50
CA CYS A 223 -15.20 -26.42 13.96
C CYS A 223 -15.88 -27.34 12.94
N PRO A 224 -15.40 -27.43 11.69
CA PRO A 224 -15.97 -28.32 10.68
C PRO A 224 -15.82 -29.80 11.04
N GLU A 225 -14.73 -30.18 11.71
CA GLU A 225 -14.43 -31.58 12.07
C GLU A 225 -15.38 -32.14 13.14
N CYS A 226 -15.64 -31.36 14.20
CA CYS A 226 -16.44 -31.84 15.33
C CYS A 226 -17.79 -31.14 15.50
N SER A 227 -18.10 -30.15 14.64
CA SER A 227 -19.33 -29.35 14.69
C SER A 227 -19.59 -28.64 16.03
N LYS A 228 -18.58 -28.49 16.88
CA LYS A 228 -18.66 -27.76 18.15
C LYS A 228 -18.16 -26.33 17.99
N GLN A 229 -18.76 -25.42 18.76
CA GLN A 229 -18.25 -24.07 18.93
C GLN A 229 -16.95 -24.10 19.74
N THR A 230 -15.95 -23.34 19.29
CA THR A 230 -14.67 -23.16 19.96
C THR A 230 -14.16 -21.73 19.77
N HIS A 231 -13.19 -21.33 20.58
CA HIS A 231 -12.47 -20.08 20.47
C HIS A 231 -11.08 -20.35 19.88
N VAL A 232 -10.62 -19.52 18.97
CA VAL A 232 -9.25 -19.57 18.43
C VAL A 232 -8.68 -18.16 18.29
N VAL A 233 -7.36 -18.05 18.36
CA VAL A 233 -6.63 -16.81 18.02
C VAL A 233 -5.98 -17.04 16.67
N ILE A 234 -6.35 -16.21 15.70
CA ILE A 234 -5.75 -16.23 14.36
C ILE A 234 -4.81 -15.04 14.29
N VAL A 235 -3.53 -15.31 14.02
CA VAL A 235 -2.53 -14.30 13.67
C VAL A 235 -2.29 -14.34 12.17
N ASP A 236 -1.81 -13.23 11.59
CA ASP A 236 -1.82 -12.95 10.14
C ASP A 236 -1.11 -13.99 9.25
N GLU A 237 -0.36 -14.95 9.81
CA GLU A 237 0.38 -15.99 9.09
C GLU A 237 -0.08 -17.44 9.38
N LEU A 238 -1.13 -17.65 10.18
CA LEU A 238 -1.62 -19.01 10.47
C LEU A 238 -2.45 -19.56 9.30
N SER A 239 -2.02 -20.69 8.73
CA SER A 239 -2.79 -21.45 7.74
C SER A 239 -3.74 -22.46 8.38
N GLU A 240 -3.44 -22.90 9.61
CA GLU A 240 -4.21 -23.89 10.37
C GLU A 240 -4.30 -23.50 11.84
N VAL A 241 -5.41 -23.81 12.48
CA VAL A 241 -5.63 -23.65 13.92
C VAL A 241 -6.05 -24.98 14.54
N ILE A 242 -5.70 -25.21 15.80
CA ILE A 242 -6.11 -26.41 16.52
C ILE A 242 -7.45 -26.15 17.20
N CYS A 243 -8.45 -26.98 16.92
CA CYS A 243 -9.73 -26.92 17.63
C CYS A 243 -9.52 -27.25 19.11
N THR A 244 -9.92 -26.36 20.03
CA THR A 244 -9.73 -26.63 21.47
C THR A 244 -10.64 -27.75 21.99
N ALA A 245 -11.71 -28.08 21.26
CA ALA A 245 -12.70 -29.09 21.64
C ALA A 245 -12.33 -30.52 21.20
N CYS A 246 -11.93 -30.73 19.94
CA CYS A 246 -11.53 -32.06 19.43
C CYS A 246 -10.03 -32.25 19.26
N ARG A 247 -9.25 -31.16 19.30
CA ARG A 247 -7.79 -31.11 19.07
C ARG A 247 -7.35 -31.44 17.65
N ASP A 248 -8.28 -31.53 16.71
CA ASP A 248 -7.96 -31.68 15.30
C ASP A 248 -7.50 -30.34 14.70
N PRO A 249 -6.50 -30.36 13.79
CA PRO A 249 -6.12 -29.19 13.02
C PRO A 249 -7.21 -28.84 12.01
N VAL A 250 -7.50 -27.55 11.86
CA VAL A 250 -8.50 -27.02 10.93
C VAL A 250 -7.87 -25.89 10.15
N LYS A 251 -8.03 -25.90 8.82
CA LYS A 251 -7.53 -24.80 7.99
C LYS A 251 -8.29 -23.52 8.26
N VAL A 252 -7.56 -22.41 8.33
CA VAL A 252 -8.15 -21.07 8.55
C VAL A 252 -9.17 -20.73 7.47
N SER A 253 -8.93 -21.13 6.22
CA SER A 253 -9.86 -20.94 5.09
C SER A 253 -11.19 -21.70 5.20
N GLU A 254 -11.27 -22.71 6.07
CA GLU A 254 -12.45 -23.56 6.26
C GLU A 254 -13.23 -23.19 7.54
N LEU A 255 -12.75 -22.20 8.30
CA LEU A 255 -13.39 -21.77 9.54
C LEU A 255 -14.68 -21.01 9.27
N SER A 256 -15.75 -21.44 9.92
CA SER A 256 -17.00 -20.67 9.97
C SER A 256 -16.96 -19.75 11.18
N VAL A 257 -16.63 -18.47 10.95
CA VAL A 257 -16.59 -17.43 12.00
C VAL A 257 -18.02 -17.03 12.38
N ILE A 258 -18.33 -17.16 13.67
CA ILE A 258 -19.62 -16.79 14.27
C ILE A 258 -19.55 -15.33 14.72
N ASP A 259 -18.51 -14.99 15.48
CA ASP A 259 -18.32 -13.69 16.10
C ASP A 259 -16.82 -13.48 16.42
N VAL A 260 -16.42 -12.23 16.64
CA VAL A 260 -15.05 -11.85 16.99
C VAL A 260 -15.09 -10.95 18.22
N GLU A 261 -14.44 -11.38 19.29
CA GLU A 261 -14.30 -10.58 20.50
C GLU A 261 -12.87 -10.04 20.61
N SER A 262 -12.72 -8.72 20.78
CA SER A 262 -11.41 -8.15 21.11
C SER A 262 -11.17 -8.20 22.62
N LEU A 263 -10.04 -8.78 23.04
CA LEU A 263 -9.61 -8.89 24.43
C LEU A 263 -8.40 -7.99 24.71
N CYS A 264 -8.40 -7.35 25.87
CA CYS A 264 -7.25 -6.58 26.34
C CYS A 264 -6.24 -7.46 27.09
N ASN A 265 -5.00 -7.48 26.63
CA ASN A 265 -3.89 -8.22 27.25
C ASN A 265 -3.48 -7.69 28.62
N GLU A 266 -3.81 -6.44 28.95
CA GLU A 266 -3.40 -5.84 30.23
C GLU A 266 -4.44 -5.99 31.34
N CYS A 267 -5.73 -5.89 31.02
CA CYS A 267 -6.79 -5.96 32.04
C CYS A 267 -7.76 -7.13 31.88
N GLY A 268 -7.62 -7.93 30.82
CA GLY A 268 -8.46 -9.10 30.53
C GLY A 268 -9.90 -8.75 30.13
N ALA A 269 -10.24 -7.46 29.95
CA ALA A 269 -11.58 -7.08 29.56
C ALA A 269 -11.86 -7.49 28.11
N ALA A 270 -13.00 -8.17 27.91
CA ALA A 270 -13.61 -8.31 26.60
C ALA A 270 -14.27 -6.99 26.20
N SER A 271 -14.00 -6.56 24.99
CA SER A 271 -14.49 -5.30 24.44
C SER A 271 -14.75 -5.50 22.95
N ALA A 272 -16.00 -5.75 22.58
CA ALA A 272 -16.39 -5.78 21.17
C ALA A 272 -16.12 -4.43 20.46
N ASP A 273 -16.13 -3.32 21.22
CA ASP A 273 -15.95 -1.96 20.69
C ASP A 273 -14.69 -1.29 21.29
N PRO A 274 -13.51 -1.46 20.69
CA PRO A 274 -12.34 -0.70 21.12
C PRO A 274 -12.55 0.81 20.92
N LYS A 275 -12.02 1.60 21.86
CA LYS A 275 -12.11 3.05 21.80
C LYS A 275 -11.14 3.58 20.74
N ILE A 276 -11.68 4.11 19.65
CA ILE A 276 -10.90 4.80 18.62
C ILE A 276 -10.47 6.16 19.17
N VAL A 277 -9.18 6.44 19.09
CA VAL A 277 -8.60 7.73 19.47
C VAL A 277 -7.69 8.23 18.36
N PHE A 278 -7.59 9.54 18.23
CA PHE A 278 -6.75 10.18 17.23
C PHE A 278 -5.59 10.91 17.90
N PHE A 279 -4.44 10.90 17.24
CA PHE A 279 -3.23 11.63 17.61
C PHE A 279 -2.72 12.41 16.40
N CYS A 280 -2.13 13.58 16.62
CA CYS A 280 -1.42 14.29 15.56
C CYS A 280 -0.12 13.55 15.22
N ALA A 281 0.10 13.20 13.95
CA ALA A 281 1.31 12.48 13.54
C ALA A 281 2.60 13.31 13.71
N LEU A 282 2.49 14.64 13.68
CA LEU A 282 3.64 15.56 13.79
C LEU A 282 4.06 15.85 15.24
N CYS A 283 3.10 16.03 16.15
CA CYS A 283 3.40 16.44 17.54
C CYS A 283 2.92 15.45 18.61
N GLU A 284 2.33 14.32 18.19
CA GLU A 284 1.90 13.19 19.02
C GLU A 284 0.85 13.53 20.08
N LYS A 285 0.26 14.73 20.03
CA LYS A 285 -0.81 15.12 20.94
C LYS A 285 -2.12 14.45 20.56
N ARG A 286 -2.83 13.94 21.57
CA ARG A 286 -4.18 13.37 21.44
C ARG A 286 -5.15 14.44 20.94
N LEU A 287 -5.78 14.18 19.81
CA LEU A 287 -6.78 15.05 19.21
C LEU A 287 -8.12 14.87 19.92
N LYS A 288 -8.80 15.98 20.14
CA LYS A 288 -10.16 16.04 20.65
C LYS A 288 -11.13 16.21 19.49
N ILE A 289 -12.41 15.99 19.76
CA ILE A 289 -13.49 16.23 18.78
C ILE A 289 -13.40 17.65 18.20
N THR A 290 -13.02 18.65 19.00
CA THR A 290 -12.84 20.04 18.53
C THR A 290 -11.72 20.22 17.51
N ASP A 291 -10.72 19.34 17.50
CA ASP A 291 -9.63 19.34 16.53
C ASP A 291 -10.08 18.67 15.22
N LEU A 292 -10.93 17.64 15.33
CA LEU A 292 -11.58 16.96 14.19
C LEU A 292 -12.64 17.84 13.50
N LEU A 293 -13.27 18.75 14.26
CA LEU A 293 -14.24 19.72 13.76
C LEU A 293 -13.63 21.10 13.44
N GLY A 294 -12.30 21.23 13.56
CA GLY A 294 -11.61 22.52 13.60
C GLY A 294 -11.40 23.18 12.23
N GLY A 295 -11.00 22.41 11.22
CA GLY A 295 -10.75 22.94 9.87
C GLY A 295 -12.00 22.96 9.01
N THR A 296 -12.02 23.84 8.01
CA THR A 296 -13.00 23.83 6.91
C THR A 296 -12.25 23.71 5.61
N GLY A 297 -12.70 22.84 4.72
CA GLY A 297 -12.27 22.87 3.33
C GLY A 297 -12.88 24.10 2.63
N LEU A 298 -12.47 24.31 1.39
CA LEU A 298 -13.00 25.36 0.54
C LEU A 298 -13.76 24.71 -0.62
N ALA A 299 -14.87 25.32 -1.01
CA ALA A 299 -15.51 25.11 -2.29
C ALA A 299 -15.46 26.42 -3.06
N TYR A 300 -15.31 26.33 -4.37
CA TYR A 300 -15.29 27.48 -5.26
C TYR A 300 -16.55 27.49 -6.11
N GLU A 301 -17.16 28.66 -6.24
CA GLU A 301 -18.34 28.90 -7.07
C GLU A 301 -18.06 30.11 -7.97
N PRO A 302 -18.70 30.22 -9.15
CA PRO A 302 -18.61 31.43 -9.95
C PRO A 302 -19.06 32.65 -9.14
N THR A 303 -18.30 33.75 -9.25
CA THR A 303 -18.73 35.02 -8.68
C THR A 303 -19.98 35.50 -9.43
N PRO A 304 -21.08 35.87 -8.75
CA PRO A 304 -22.34 36.24 -9.41
C PRO A 304 -22.23 37.41 -10.40
N GLU A 305 -21.23 38.27 -10.21
CA GLU A 305 -20.96 39.47 -11.01
C GLU A 305 -19.96 39.21 -12.15
N PHE A 306 -19.40 38.00 -12.25
CA PHE A 306 -18.45 37.66 -13.30
C PHE A 306 -19.19 37.36 -14.61
N THR A 307 -19.03 38.26 -15.59
CA THR A 307 -19.43 38.04 -16.98
C THR A 307 -18.19 37.73 -17.84
N PRO A 308 -18.13 36.58 -18.54
CA PRO A 308 -16.99 36.22 -19.39
C PRO A 308 -16.71 37.19 -20.54
N GLU A 309 -17.66 38.08 -20.86
CA GLU A 309 -17.67 38.90 -22.08
C GLU A 309 -16.97 40.27 -21.94
N GLU A 310 -16.40 40.62 -20.77
CA GLU A 310 -15.82 41.96 -20.51
C GLU A 310 -14.27 42.02 -20.37
N LYS A 311 -13.53 40.99 -20.80
CA LYS A 311 -12.05 41.05 -20.92
C LYS A 311 -11.54 40.51 -22.26
#